data_AF-V7GSS4-F1
#
_entry.id   AF-V7GSS4-F1
#
_cell.length_a   1.000
_cell.length_b   1.000
_cell.length_c   1.000
_cell.angle_alpha   90.00
_cell.angle_beta   90.00
_cell.angle_gamma   90.00
#
_symmetry.space_group_name_H-M   'P 1'
#
loop_
_entity.id
_entity.type
_entity.pdbx_description
1 polymer ?
#
loop_
_entity_poly.entity_id
_entity_poly.type
_entity_poly.pdbx_seq_one_letter_code
_entity_poly.pdbx_strand_id
1 'polypeptide(L)'
;MVETITRMSECTDSSDRLMVAELAGWMPIEESVEFLEGLVDGESEAVEKAALVALRQQQADAETAELIAALPDQPQPRQWAWLHALIRRGDPAHLADPKDPRSIHALLDHLGQYFREEANSLLKK
;
A
#
# COMPACT_ATOMS: atom_id res chain seq x y z
N MET A 1 3.98 12.95 14.26
CA MET A 1 4.75 12.09 13.35
C MET A 1 4.91 12.79 12.01
N VAL A 2 3.81 13.11 11.32
CA VAL A 2 3.78 13.89 10.06
C VAL A 2 4.64 15.17 10.12
N GLU A 3 4.41 16.04 11.12
CA GLU A 3 5.16 17.30 11.28
C GLU A 3 6.69 17.11 11.42
N THR A 4 7.13 16.00 12.01
CA THR A 4 8.55 15.67 12.13
C THR A 4 9.13 15.21 10.79
N ILE A 5 8.37 14.41 10.03
CA ILE A 5 8.76 13.92 8.71
C ILE A 5 8.83 15.06 7.70
N THR A 6 7.83 15.95 7.67
CA THR A 6 7.83 17.14 6.81
C THR A 6 9.02 18.06 7.08
N ARG A 7 9.34 18.30 8.36
CA ARG A 7 10.51 19.12 8.71
C ARG A 7 11.83 18.47 8.28
N MET A 8 11.91 17.14 8.31
CA MET A 8 13.10 16.40 7.88
C MET A 8 13.24 16.33 6.35
N SER A 9 12.15 16.35 5.58
CA SER A 9 12.23 16.46 4.12
C SER A 9 12.84 17.79 3.67
N GLU A 10 12.69 18.85 4.48
CA GLU A 10 13.25 20.18 4.21
C GLU A 10 14.70 20.34 4.71
N CYS A 11 15.25 19.36 5.43
CA CYS A 11 16.63 19.40 5.90
C CYS A 11 17.62 19.34 4.73
N THR A 12 18.76 20.03 4.86
CA THR A 12 19.83 20.02 3.84
C THR A 12 20.63 18.72 3.78
N ASP A 13 20.57 17.87 4.81
CA ASP A 13 21.25 16.57 4.83
C ASP A 13 20.50 15.53 3.98
N SER A 14 21.18 14.92 3.01
CA SER A 14 20.59 13.88 2.16
C SER A 14 20.25 12.61 2.94
N SER A 15 20.88 12.37 4.09
CA SER A 15 20.60 11.23 4.97
C SER A 15 19.22 11.36 5.63
N ASP A 16 18.87 12.57 6.06
CA ASP A 16 17.55 12.86 6.63
C ASP A 16 16.46 12.70 5.57
N ARG A 17 16.69 13.22 4.35
CA ARG A 17 15.75 13.09 3.23
C ARG A 17 15.57 11.65 2.76
N LEU A 18 16.65 10.86 2.76
CA LEU A 18 16.59 9.43 2.49
C LEU A 18 15.70 8.72 3.52
N MET A 19 15.95 8.96 4.81
CA MET A 19 15.16 8.35 5.88
C MET A 19 13.68 8.77 5.81
N VAL A 20 13.42 10.02 5.43
CA VAL A 20 12.04 10.49 5.18
C VAL A 20 11.40 9.73 4.03
N ALA A 21 12.09 9.58 2.90
CA ALA A 21 11.56 8.82 1.77
C ALA A 21 11.25 7.36 2.16
N GLU A 22 12.14 6.70 2.91
CA GLU A 22 11.92 5.33 3.39
C GLU A 22 10.73 5.21 4.34
N LEU A 23 10.56 6.17 5.26
CA LEU A 23 9.45 6.17 6.22
C LEU A 23 8.12 6.54 5.57
N ALA A 24 8.14 7.45 4.60
CA ALA A 24 6.95 7.95 3.94
C ALA A 24 6.16 6.84 3.23
N GLY A 25 6.83 5.80 2.71
CA GLY A 25 6.15 4.65 2.09
C GLY A 25 5.12 3.94 2.99
N TRP A 26 5.19 4.16 4.31
CA TRP A 26 4.27 3.60 5.30
C TRP A 26 3.20 4.58 5.79
N MET A 27 3.18 5.80 5.24
CA MET A 27 2.20 6.83 5.55
C MET A 27 1.02 6.78 4.57
N PRO A 28 -0.15 7.33 4.96
CA PRO A 28 -1.24 7.56 4.01
C PRO A 28 -0.78 8.41 2.81
N ILE A 29 -1.28 8.04 1.63
CA ILE A 29 -0.90 8.68 0.35
C ILE A 29 -1.22 10.17 0.37
N GLU A 30 -2.33 10.57 0.98
CA GLU A 30 -2.81 11.95 1.06
C GLU A 30 -1.87 12.87 1.87
N GLU A 31 -1.06 12.30 2.76
CA GLU A 31 -0.18 13.05 3.66
C GLU A 31 1.24 13.20 3.12
N SER A 32 1.59 12.51 2.04
CA SER A 32 3.01 12.32 1.68
C SER A 32 3.39 12.39 0.21
N VAL A 33 2.43 12.34 -0.72
CA VAL A 33 2.71 12.45 -2.16
C VAL A 33 3.47 13.72 -2.52
N GLU A 34 3.05 14.88 -2.04
CA GLU A 34 3.63 16.17 -2.48
C GLU A 34 5.12 16.30 -2.14
N PHE A 35 5.54 15.90 -0.93
CA PHE A 35 6.97 15.95 -0.58
C PHE A 35 7.76 14.80 -1.20
N LEU A 36 7.15 13.62 -1.40
CA LEU A 36 7.80 12.51 -2.08
C LEU A 36 8.09 12.84 -3.55
N GLU A 37 7.14 13.46 -4.25
CA GLU A 37 7.36 13.99 -5.61
C GLU A 37 8.51 15.00 -5.63
N GLY A 38 8.58 15.88 -4.64
CA GLY A 38 9.71 16.82 -4.47
C GLY A 38 11.06 16.12 -4.26
N LEU A 39 11.10 14.94 -3.64
CA LEU A 39 12.33 14.16 -3.45
C LEU A 39 12.76 13.36 -4.69
N VAL A 40 11.88 13.19 -5.68
CA VAL A 40 12.22 12.56 -6.96
C VAL A 40 13.00 13.55 -7.85
N ASP A 41 12.66 14.83 -7.80
CA ASP A 41 13.24 15.86 -8.65
C ASP A 41 14.36 16.65 -7.94
N GLY A 42 15.62 16.36 -8.26
CA GLY A 42 16.76 17.20 -7.86
C GLY A 42 17.60 16.68 -6.69
N GLU A 43 17.45 15.40 -6.33
CA GLU A 43 18.14 14.76 -5.21
C GLU A 43 19.24 13.78 -5.63
N SER A 44 19.95 13.22 -4.64
CA SER A 44 20.88 12.11 -4.88
C SER A 44 20.12 10.85 -5.34
N GLU A 45 20.77 10.02 -6.17
CA GLU A 45 20.18 8.77 -6.71
C GLU A 45 19.56 7.87 -5.63
N ALA A 46 20.16 7.82 -4.43
CA ALA A 46 19.64 7.03 -3.32
C ALA A 46 18.27 7.55 -2.80
N VAL A 47 18.14 8.87 -2.68
CA VAL A 47 16.91 9.54 -2.20
C VAL A 47 15.83 9.42 -3.27
N GLU A 48 16.16 9.71 -4.53
CA GLU A 48 15.24 9.56 -5.67
C GLU A 48 14.67 8.12 -5.72
N LYS A 49 15.54 7.12 -5.63
CA LYS A 49 15.14 5.72 -5.65
C LYS A 49 14.23 5.38 -4.47
N ALA A 50 14.55 5.84 -3.26
CA ALA A 50 13.72 5.60 -2.08
C ALA A 50 12.34 6.26 -2.23
N ALA A 51 12.29 7.49 -2.74
CA ALA A 51 11.04 8.22 -2.96
C ALA A 51 10.15 7.52 -4.01
N LEU A 52 10.73 7.04 -5.11
CA LEU A 52 10.01 6.26 -6.11
C LEU A 52 9.47 4.93 -5.57
N VAL A 53 10.21 4.28 -4.67
CA VAL A 53 9.74 3.06 -4.00
C VAL A 53 8.56 3.38 -3.08
N ALA A 54 8.67 4.44 -2.27
CA ALA A 54 7.61 4.88 -1.38
C ALA A 54 6.31 5.23 -2.12
N LEU A 55 6.40 6.03 -3.19
CA LEU A 55 5.25 6.38 -4.03
C LEU A 55 4.57 5.13 -4.62
N ARG A 56 5.36 4.16 -5.11
CA ARG A 56 4.81 2.90 -5.63
C ARG A 56 4.11 2.08 -4.54
N GLN A 57 4.68 2.03 -3.34
CA GLN A 57 4.07 1.32 -2.22
C GLN A 57 2.72 1.95 -1.86
N GLN A 58 2.67 3.28 -1.71
CA GLN A 58 1.43 3.99 -1.39
C GLN A 58 0.36 3.82 -2.46
N GLN A 59 0.75 3.88 -3.74
CA GLN A 59 -0.17 3.64 -4.85
C GLN A 59 -0.73 2.22 -4.83
N ALA A 60 0.12 1.21 -4.56
CA ALA A 60 -0.30 -0.18 -4.45
C ALA A 60 -1.27 -0.39 -3.27
N ASP A 61 -1.03 0.28 -2.15
CA ASP A 61 -1.89 0.23 -0.96
C ASP A 61 -3.25 0.89 -1.23
N ALA A 62 -3.28 2.05 -1.89
CA ALA A 62 -4.51 2.73 -2.29
C ALA A 62 -5.34 1.88 -3.27
N GLU A 63 -4.71 1.34 -4.32
CA GLU A 63 -5.37 0.42 -5.27
C GLU A 63 -5.93 -0.82 -4.58
N THR A 64 -5.20 -1.36 -3.59
CA THR A 64 -5.63 -2.52 -2.81
C THR A 64 -6.89 -2.20 -2.00
N ALA A 65 -6.95 -1.03 -1.36
CA ALA A 65 -8.13 -0.59 -0.61
C ALA A 65 -9.36 -0.42 -1.53
N GLU A 66 -9.17 0.18 -2.72
CA GLU A 66 -10.24 0.32 -3.71
C GLU A 66 -10.75 -1.04 -4.20
N LEU A 67 -9.84 -1.99 -4.47
CA LEU A 67 -10.19 -3.35 -4.87
C LEU A 67 -11.02 -4.06 -3.79
N ILE A 68 -10.63 -3.94 -2.52
CA ILE A 68 -11.37 -4.52 -1.39
C ILE A 68 -12.79 -3.96 -1.33
N ALA A 69 -12.94 -2.64 -1.47
CA ALA A 69 -14.23 -1.96 -1.38
C ALA A 69 -15.17 -2.35 -2.53
N ALA A 70 -14.66 -2.48 -3.76
CA ALA A 70 -15.48 -2.71 -4.94
C ALA A 70 -15.71 -4.20 -5.27
N LEU A 71 -14.95 -5.14 -4.69
CA LEU A 71 -15.09 -6.57 -4.95
C LEU A 71 -16.49 -7.13 -4.62
N PRO A 72 -17.11 -6.84 -3.46
CA PRO A 72 -18.44 -7.37 -3.10
C PRO A 72 -19.51 -7.11 -4.15
N ASP A 73 -19.48 -5.94 -4.79
CA ASP A 73 -20.49 -5.49 -5.75
C ASP A 73 -20.28 -6.07 -7.16
N GLN A 74 -19.18 -6.79 -7.40
CA GLN A 74 -18.94 -7.43 -8.68
C GLN A 74 -19.86 -8.65 -8.90
N PRO A 75 -20.27 -8.94 -10.15
CA PRO A 75 -20.88 -10.22 -10.50
C PRO A 75 -19.97 -11.39 -10.08
N GLN A 76 -20.56 -12.46 -9.54
CA GLN A 76 -19.84 -13.58 -8.94
C GLN A 76 -18.68 -14.16 -9.80
N PRO A 77 -18.81 -14.34 -11.14
CA PRO A 77 -17.67 -14.81 -11.95
C PRO A 77 -16.46 -13.85 -11.93
N ARG A 78 -16.68 -12.55 -11.74
CA ARG A 78 -15.63 -11.52 -11.68
C ARG A 78 -15.02 -11.42 -10.28
N GLN A 79 -15.79 -11.69 -9.23
CA GLN A 79 -15.28 -11.68 -7.85
C GLN A 79 -14.05 -12.58 -7.68
N TRP A 80 -14.03 -13.74 -8.34
CA TRP A 80 -12.87 -14.64 -8.34
C TRP A 80 -11.62 -14.00 -8.95
N ALA A 81 -11.76 -13.45 -10.16
CA ALA A 81 -10.65 -12.77 -10.84
C ALA A 81 -10.11 -11.59 -10.01
N TRP A 82 -11.01 -10.87 -9.36
CA TRP A 82 -10.69 -9.74 -8.48
C TRP A 82 -9.96 -10.20 -7.21
N LEU A 83 -10.39 -11.29 -6.57
CA LEU A 83 -9.69 -11.86 -5.41
C LEU A 83 -8.24 -12.23 -5.76
N HIS A 84 -8.03 -12.89 -6.91
CA HIS A 84 -6.68 -13.21 -7.37
C HIS A 84 -5.83 -11.97 -7.64
N ALA A 85 -6.41 -10.92 -8.24
CA ALA A 85 -5.70 -9.67 -8.50
C ALA A 85 -5.31 -8.99 -7.17
N LEU A 86 -6.24 -8.93 -6.22
CA LEU A 86 -6.04 -8.38 -4.89
C LEU A 86 -4.89 -9.08 -4.15
N ILE A 87 -4.90 -10.42 -4.08
CA ILE A 87 -3.86 -11.17 -3.36
C ILE A 87 -2.48 -11.07 -4.04
N ARG A 88 -2.43 -10.90 -5.37
CA ARG A 88 -1.15 -10.74 -6.08
C ARG A 88 -0.55 -9.35 -5.96
N ARG A 89 -1.37 -8.32 -5.70
CA ARG A 89 -0.93 -6.93 -5.67
C ARG A 89 -0.79 -6.39 -4.25
N GLY A 90 -1.66 -6.79 -3.34
CA GLY A 90 -1.65 -6.31 -1.97
C GLY A 90 -0.45 -6.84 -1.18
N ASP A 91 0.04 -6.01 -0.26
CA ASP A 91 1.08 -6.42 0.68
C ASP A 91 0.55 -7.55 1.58
N PRO A 92 1.19 -8.73 1.62
CA PRO A 92 0.78 -9.85 2.46
C PRO A 92 0.62 -9.50 3.94
N ALA A 93 1.43 -8.58 4.48
CA ALA A 93 1.34 -8.15 5.88
C ALA A 93 0.03 -7.39 6.14
N HIS A 94 -0.37 -6.49 5.24
CA HIS A 94 -1.63 -5.75 5.34
C HIS A 94 -2.85 -6.64 5.14
N LEU A 95 -2.82 -7.55 4.15
CA LEU A 95 -3.93 -8.45 3.89
C LEU A 95 -4.19 -9.42 5.08
N ALA A 96 -3.13 -9.82 5.77
CA ALA A 96 -3.18 -10.80 6.86
C ALA A 96 -3.51 -10.20 8.24
N ASP A 97 -3.32 -8.91 8.48
CA ASP A 97 -3.65 -8.28 9.76
C ASP A 97 -5.15 -7.96 9.84
N PRO A 98 -5.95 -8.59 10.73
CA PRO A 98 -7.38 -8.30 10.85
C PRO A 98 -7.72 -6.88 11.34
N LYS A 99 -6.74 -6.15 11.89
CA LYS A 99 -6.92 -4.78 12.37
C LYS A 99 -6.57 -3.73 11.32
N ASP A 100 -5.93 -4.12 10.23
CA ASP A 100 -5.62 -3.21 9.14
C ASP A 100 -6.90 -2.94 8.31
N PRO A 101 -7.22 -1.69 7.96
CA PRO A 101 -8.33 -1.38 7.05
C PRO A 101 -8.25 -2.09 5.69
N ARG A 102 -7.03 -2.46 5.26
CA ARG A 102 -6.74 -3.22 4.03
C ARG A 102 -6.78 -4.73 4.24
N SER A 103 -7.24 -5.19 5.40
CA SER A 103 -7.42 -6.61 5.67
C SER A 103 -8.49 -7.21 4.77
N ILE A 104 -8.24 -8.40 4.24
CA ILE A 104 -9.24 -9.14 3.48
C ILE A 104 -10.21 -9.91 4.38
N HIS A 105 -10.01 -9.95 5.69
CA HIS A 105 -10.82 -10.80 6.58
C HIS A 105 -12.31 -10.46 6.53
N ALA A 106 -12.66 -9.19 6.66
CA ALA A 106 -14.04 -8.73 6.58
C ALA A 106 -14.65 -8.99 5.18
N LEU A 107 -13.84 -8.82 4.13
CA LEU A 107 -14.23 -9.13 2.77
C LEU A 107 -14.54 -10.63 2.59
N LEU A 108 -13.70 -11.51 3.11
CA LEU A 108 -13.89 -12.95 3.04
C LEU A 108 -15.10 -13.42 3.88
N ASP A 109 -15.38 -12.77 5.01
CA ASP A 109 -16.61 -13.02 5.77
C ASP A 109 -17.87 -12.66 4.97
N HIS A 110 -17.80 -11.59 4.18
CA HIS A 110 -18.90 -11.19 3.30
C HIS A 110 -19.08 -12.14 2.09
N LEU A 111 -17.98 -12.53 1.43
CA LEU A 111 -18.00 -13.37 0.22
C LEU A 111 -18.27 -14.85 0.52
N GLY A 112 -17.96 -15.30 1.74
CA GLY A 112 -18.23 -16.66 2.22
C GLY A 112 -17.06 -17.64 2.06
N GLN A 113 -17.33 -18.87 2.48
CA GLN A 113 -16.30 -19.88 2.75
C GLN A 113 -15.43 -20.25 1.55
N TYR A 114 -16.00 -20.37 0.35
CA TYR A 114 -15.24 -20.74 -0.85
C TYR A 114 -14.14 -19.72 -1.19
N PHE A 115 -14.43 -18.42 -1.07
CA PHE A 115 -13.44 -17.37 -1.29
C PHE A 115 -12.36 -17.40 -0.21
N ARG A 116 -12.74 -17.70 1.04
CA ARG A 116 -11.78 -17.84 2.16
C ARG A 116 -10.81 -19.00 1.95
N GLU A 117 -11.29 -20.14 1.47
CA GLU A 117 -10.45 -21.30 1.15
C GLU A 117 -9.45 -20.99 0.03
N GLU A 118 -9.91 -20.35 -1.04
CA GLU A 118 -9.05 -19.93 -2.15
C GLU A 118 -8.01 -18.88 -1.70
N ALA A 119 -8.42 -17.87 -0.93
CA ALA A 119 -7.50 -16.86 -0.41
C ALA A 119 -6.39 -17.49 0.45
N ASN A 120 -6.75 -18.41 1.34
CA ASN A 120 -5.78 -19.15 2.17
C ASN A 120 -4.84 -20.03 1.32
N SER A 121 -5.31 -20.58 0.19
CA SER A 121 -4.48 -21.35 -0.74
C SER A 121 -3.46 -20.46 -1.44
N LEU A 122 -3.87 -19.25 -1.84
CA LEU A 122 -3.02 -18.29 -2.53
C LEU A 122 -1.98 -17.64 -1.62
N LEU A 123 -2.32 -17.32 -0.37
CA LEU A 123 -1.41 -16.72 0.62
C LEU A 123 -0.35 -17.69 1.17
N LYS A 124 -0.50 -19.01 0.95
CA LYS A 124 0.47 -20.04 1.37
C LYS A 124 1.58 -20.30 0.34
N LYS A 125 1.46 -19.75 -0.87
CA LYS A 125 2.43 -19.90 -1.96
C LYS A 125 3.46 -18.80 -1.93
#